data_AF-A0A812UC95-F1
#
_entry.id   AF-A0A812UC95-F1
#
_cell.length_a   1.000
_cell.length_b   1.000
_cell.length_c   1.000
_cell.angle_alpha   90.00
_cell.angle_beta   90.00
_cell.angle_gamma   90.00
#
_symmetry.space_group_name_H-M   'P 1'
#
loop_
_entity.id
_entity.type
_entity.pdbx_description
1 polymer ?
#
loop_
_entity_poly.entity_id
_entity_poly.type
_entity_poly.pdbx_seq_one_letter_code
_entity_poly.pdbx_strand_id
1 'polypeptide(L)'
;MGLERHFKPENVFGQDSRALQERGFVKGRLIADLMADPSRGWLPTDALFVDDSVRHTEAAAPYCEVIRVLGNGLSFLEFDAVEALAR
;
A
#
# COMPACT_ATOMS: atom_id res chain seq x y z
N MET A 1 15.52 -12.43 -0.93
CA MET A 1 16.42 -11.31 -1.29
C MET A 1 16.32 -11.06 -2.78
N GLY A 2 16.09 -9.83 -3.21
CA GLY A 2 15.92 -9.48 -4.63
C GLY A 2 15.05 -8.25 -4.86
N LEU A 3 14.15 -7.96 -3.92
CA LEU A 3 13.26 -6.81 -3.97
C LEU A 3 13.92 -5.52 -3.45
N GLU A 4 14.91 -5.63 -2.57
CA GLU A 4 15.55 -4.49 -1.89
C GLU A 4 16.13 -3.43 -2.84
N ARG A 5 16.61 -3.83 -4.02
CA ARG A 5 17.11 -2.88 -5.04
C ARG A 5 16.03 -2.00 -5.66
N HIS A 6 14.76 -2.39 -5.51
CA HIS A 6 13.61 -1.69 -6.09
C HIS A 6 12.93 -0.76 -5.08
N PHE A 7 13.24 -0.87 -3.79
CA PHE A 7 12.60 -0.09 -2.74
C PHE A 7 13.64 0.72 -1.97
N LYS A 8 13.36 2.02 -1.79
CA LYS A 8 14.16 2.85 -0.89
C LYS A 8 13.95 2.37 0.56
N PRO A 9 15.00 2.15 1.36
CA PRO A 9 14.88 1.61 2.72
C PRO A 9 13.88 2.36 3.61
N GLU A 10 13.80 3.69 3.47
CA GLU A 10 12.87 4.55 4.21
C GLU A 10 11.38 4.33 3.88
N ASN A 11 11.08 3.57 2.81
CA ASN A 11 9.72 3.19 2.42
C ASN A 11 9.44 1.70 2.66
N VAL A 12 10.33 0.98 3.36
CA VAL A 12 10.14 -0.42 3.71
C VAL A 12 9.71 -0.52 5.18
N PHE A 13 8.46 -0.94 5.39
CA PHE A 13 7.88 -1.08 6.72
C PHE A 13 7.67 -2.57 7.04
N GLY A 14 8.46 -3.08 7.99
CA GLY A 14 8.36 -4.47 8.46
C GLY A 14 7.10 -4.73 9.31
N GLN A 15 6.70 -5.98 9.41
CA GLN A 15 5.57 -6.41 10.25
C GLN A 15 5.84 -6.16 11.75
N ASP A 16 7.10 -6.23 12.14
CA ASP A 16 7.63 -5.95 13.47
C ASP A 16 7.97 -4.47 13.69
N SER A 17 7.75 -3.60 12.72
CA SER A 17 8.05 -2.17 12.85
C SER A 17 7.12 -1.48 13.86
N ARG A 18 7.67 -0.54 14.64
CA ARG A 18 6.87 0.31 15.55
C ARG A 18 5.76 1.05 14.80
N ALA A 19 6.05 1.52 13.59
CA ALA A 19 5.08 2.18 12.72
C ALA A 19 3.82 1.32 12.54
N LEU A 20 3.96 0.03 12.25
CA LEU A 20 2.80 -0.84 12.06
C LEU A 20 2.16 -1.28 13.40
N GLN A 21 2.97 -1.51 14.44
CA GLN A 21 2.49 -1.88 15.79
C GLN A 21 1.57 -0.82 16.38
N GLU A 22 1.97 0.45 16.32
CA GLU A 22 1.22 1.58 16.87
C GLU A 22 -0.14 1.79 16.16
N ARG A 23 -0.32 1.22 14.96
CA ARG A 23 -1.59 1.24 14.21
C ARG A 23 -2.42 -0.04 14.40
N GLY A 24 -2.04 -0.89 15.35
CA GLY A 24 -2.73 -2.16 15.65
C GLY A 24 -2.60 -3.17 14.52
N PHE A 25 -1.46 -3.14 13.83
CA PHE A 25 -1.15 -4.00 12.69
C PHE A 25 -2.11 -3.86 11.49
N VAL A 26 -2.66 -2.65 11.28
CA VAL A 26 -3.50 -2.35 10.11
C VAL A 26 -2.71 -1.52 9.11
N LYS A 27 -2.28 -2.15 8.01
CA LYS A 27 -1.48 -1.48 6.98
C LYS A 27 -2.15 -0.23 6.41
N GLY A 28 -3.46 -0.28 6.13
CA GLY A 28 -4.18 0.87 5.59
C GLY A 28 -4.16 2.11 6.50
N ARG A 29 -4.04 1.94 7.82
CA ARG A 29 -3.83 3.08 8.74
C ARG A 29 -2.43 3.67 8.63
N LEU A 30 -1.42 2.83 8.39
CA LEU A 30 -0.08 3.33 8.08
C LEU A 30 -0.07 4.08 6.74
N ILE A 31 -0.80 3.58 5.73
CA ILE A 31 -0.97 4.29 4.45
C ILE A 31 -1.62 5.65 4.67
N ALA A 32 -2.68 5.73 5.47
CA ALA A 32 -3.34 7.00 5.80
C ALA A 32 -2.35 8.05 6.35
N ASP A 33 -1.48 7.63 7.29
CA ASP A 33 -0.46 8.52 7.85
C ASP A 33 0.60 8.93 6.83
N LEU A 34 1.03 8.00 5.97
CA LEU A 34 2.01 8.29 4.91
C LEU A 34 1.44 9.24 3.85
N MET A 35 0.17 9.08 3.47
CA MET A 35 -0.51 9.99 2.54
C MET A 35 -0.77 11.36 3.15
N ALA A 36 -0.96 11.43 4.48
CA ALA A 36 -1.17 12.69 5.20
C ALA A 36 0.14 13.45 5.49
N ASP A 37 1.31 12.84 5.30
CA ASP A 37 2.61 13.47 5.55
C ASP A 37 2.93 14.53 4.47
N PRO A 38 2.90 15.83 4.80
CA PRO A 38 3.10 16.89 3.81
C PRO A 38 4.55 16.91 3.27
N SER A 39 5.51 16.29 3.95
CA SER A 39 6.89 16.21 3.46
C SER A 39 7.06 15.26 2.27
N ARG A 40 6.09 14.35 2.08
CA ARG A 40 6.05 13.41 0.94
C ARG A 40 5.40 14.01 -0.29
N GLY A 41 4.40 14.89 -0.09
CA GLY A 41 3.72 15.59 -1.18
C GLY A 41 2.94 14.67 -2.12
N TRP A 42 2.53 13.48 -1.66
CA TRP A 42 1.77 12.51 -2.47
C TRP A 42 0.30 12.91 -2.56
N LEU A 43 -0.27 12.87 -3.76
CA LEU A 43 -1.70 13.00 -3.97
C LEU A 43 -2.35 11.61 -3.96
N PRO A 44 -3.67 11.51 -3.65
CA PRO A 44 -4.37 10.23 -3.73
C PRO A 44 -4.26 9.51 -5.08
N THR A 45 -4.09 10.28 -6.17
CA THR A 45 -3.89 9.78 -7.53
C THR A 45 -2.47 9.27 -7.82
N ASP A 46 -1.51 9.57 -6.96
CA ASP A 46 -0.12 9.14 -7.12
C ASP A 46 0.17 7.80 -6.43
N ALA A 47 -0.83 7.25 -5.72
CA ALA A 47 -0.67 6.09 -4.85
C ALA A 47 -1.72 5.02 -5.14
N LEU A 48 -1.22 3.79 -5.28
CA LEU A 48 -2.02 2.58 -5.40
C LEU A 48 -1.67 1.63 -4.24
N PHE A 49 -2.66 1.28 -3.44
CA PHE A 49 -2.52 0.30 -2.37
C PHE A 49 -3.07 -1.06 -2.80
N VAL A 50 -2.21 -2.08 -2.78
CA VAL A 50 -2.55 -3.44 -3.19
C VAL A 50 -2.39 -4.38 -2.00
N ASP A 51 -3.48 -5.02 -1.57
CA ASP A 51 -3.48 -5.93 -0.42
C ASP A 51 -4.65 -6.93 -0.52
N ASP A 52 -4.54 -8.09 0.12
CA ASP A 52 -5.54 -9.14 0.10
C ASP A 52 -6.59 -9.04 1.22
N SER A 53 -6.26 -8.28 2.27
CA SER A 53 -7.05 -8.13 3.48
C SER A 53 -8.06 -6.98 3.37
N VAL A 54 -9.34 -7.31 3.50
CA VAL A 54 -10.44 -6.32 3.60
C VAL A 54 -10.15 -5.26 4.65
N ARG A 55 -9.66 -5.70 5.82
CA ARG A 55 -9.35 -4.81 6.95
C ARG A 55 -8.28 -3.77 6.59
N HIS A 56 -7.35 -4.11 5.71
CA HIS A 56 -6.31 -3.19 5.27
C HIS A 56 -6.81 -2.29 4.13
N THR A 57 -7.51 -2.87 3.15
CA THR A 57 -8.01 -2.14 1.98
C THR A 57 -9.07 -1.10 2.35
N GLU A 58 -10.02 -1.43 3.23
CA GLU A 58 -11.05 -0.47 3.66
C GLU A 58 -10.46 0.72 4.42
N ALA A 59 -9.40 0.49 5.21
CA ALA A 59 -8.73 1.55 5.94
C ALA A 59 -7.92 2.50 5.04
N ALA A 60 -7.48 2.04 3.86
CA ALA A 60 -6.70 2.83 2.90
C ALA A 60 -7.57 3.56 1.86
N ALA A 61 -8.75 3.02 1.53
CA ALA A 61 -9.60 3.51 0.44
C ALA A 61 -9.95 5.01 0.46
N PRO A 62 -10.07 5.69 1.63
CA PRO A 62 -10.29 7.14 1.63
C PRO A 62 -9.07 7.98 1.21
N TYR A 63 -7.87 7.39 1.16
CA TYR A 63 -6.59 8.13 1.06
C TYR A 63 -5.85 7.91 -0.26
N CYS A 64 -6.11 6.80 -0.94
CA CYS A 64 -5.50 6.46 -2.21
C CYS A 64 -6.37 5.44 -2.96
N GLU A 65 -6.01 5.16 -4.20
CA GLU A 65 -6.64 4.07 -4.93
C GLU A 65 -6.27 2.70 -4.33
N VAL A 66 -7.20 1.74 -4.39
CA VAL A 66 -7.04 0.44 -3.76
C VAL A 66 -7.43 -0.68 -4.70
N ILE A 67 -6.55 -1.68 -4.85
CA ILE A 67 -6.87 -2.96 -5.46
C ILE A 67 -6.82 -4.03 -4.38
N ARG A 68 -7.96 -4.67 -4.15
CA ARG A 68 -8.02 -5.87 -3.32
C ARG A 68 -7.71 -7.09 -4.18
N VAL A 69 -6.70 -7.85 -3.80
CA VAL A 69 -6.36 -9.12 -4.48
C VAL A 69 -6.96 -10.29 -3.72
N LEU A 70 -7.66 -11.20 -4.40
CA LEU A 70 -8.36 -12.30 -3.70
C LEU A 70 -7.55 -13.60 -3.62
N GLY A 71 -6.41 -13.67 -4.30
CA GLY A 71 -5.60 -14.88 -4.47
C GLY A 71 -4.20 -14.82 -3.82
N ASN A 72 -3.39 -15.86 -4.09
CA ASN A 72 -1.97 -15.92 -3.73
C ASN A 72 -1.12 -15.07 -4.69
N GLY A 73 -1.39 -13.77 -4.72
CA GLY A 73 -0.79 -12.81 -5.65
C GLY A 73 -1.78 -12.33 -6.72
N LEU A 74 -1.29 -11.43 -7.58
CA LEU A 74 -2.04 -10.86 -8.68
C LEU A 74 -2.27 -11.92 -9.78
N SER A 75 -3.53 -12.20 -10.08
CA SER A 75 -3.92 -12.82 -11.35
C SER A 75 -3.58 -11.91 -12.52
N PHE A 76 -3.55 -12.47 -13.75
CA PHE A 76 -3.33 -11.65 -14.96
C PHE A 76 -4.33 -10.50 -15.08
N LEU A 77 -5.60 -10.73 -14.72
CA LEU A 77 -6.62 -9.68 -14.71
C LEU A 77 -6.33 -8.58 -13.68
N GLU A 78 -5.85 -8.93 -12.50
CA GLU A 78 -5.48 -7.94 -11.48
C GLU A 78 -4.17 -7.21 -11.86
N PHE A 79 -3.27 -7.86 -12.60
CA PHE A 79 -2.07 -7.23 -13.15
C PHE A 79 -2.41 -6.18 -14.21
N ASP A 80 -3.31 -6.50 -15.14
CA ASP A 80 -3.79 -5.55 -16.16
C ASP A 80 -4.48 -4.34 -15.50
N ALA A 81 -5.22 -4.56 -14.40
CA ALA A 81 -5.83 -3.48 -13.63
C ALA A 81 -4.79 -2.56 -12.98
N VAL A 82 -3.72 -3.13 -12.41
CA VAL A 82 -2.58 -2.34 -11.89
C VAL A 82 -1.92 -1.54 -13.02
N GLU A 83 -1.65 -2.16 -14.17
CA GLU A 83 -1.02 -1.47 -15.30
C GLU A 83 -1.87 -0.34 -15.89
N ALA A 84 -3.20 -0.50 -15.91
CA ALA A 84 -4.12 0.53 -16.39
C ALA A 84 -4.13 1.78 -15.49
N LEU A 85 -3.93 1.61 -14.19
CA LEU A 85 -3.94 2.69 -13.20
C LEU A 85 -2.57 3.37 -13.02
N ALA A 86 -1.49 2.68 -13.40
CA ALA A 86 -0.14 3.21 -13.31
C ALA A 86 0.31 4.06 -14.53
N ARG A 87 -0.59 4.33 -15.50
CA ARG A 87 -0.35 5.12 -16.71
C ARG A 87 -0.86 6.55 -16.58
#